data_AF-A0A2E1KTY5-F1
#
_entry.id   AF-A0A2E1KTY5-F1
#
_cell.length_a   1.000
_cell.length_b   1.000
_cell.length_c   1.000
_cell.angle_alpha   90.00
_cell.angle_beta   90.00
_cell.angle_gamma   90.00
#
_symmetry.space_group_name_H-M   'P 1'
#
loop_
_entity.id
_entity.type
_entity.pdbx_description
1 polymer ?
#
loop_
_entity_poly.entity_id
_entity_poly.type
_entity_poly.pdbx_seq_one_letter_code
_entity_poly.pdbx_strand_id
1 'polypeptide(L)'
;MNYGELIPDGGGDPIPLLREKLIVGRRESCDIVLRFSNISSKHCQLEIESGYWFVRDLNSRNGVKVDGTRVQRKRLDPGCKLSIAKHAYEIDYSPTDLGASGTPPPDEETIGQVMRHSLLDRAGLDQRDILNPYGVGDKKDRYDAEDDRAGQIEDPHKPV
;
A
#
# COMPACT_ATOMS: atom_id res chain seq x y z
N MET A 1 27.27 -13.73 -1.31
CA MET A 1 26.76 -12.37 -1.62
C MET A 1 25.67 -12.05 -0.62
N ASN A 2 25.67 -10.83 -0.08
CA ASN A 2 24.62 -10.33 0.81
C ASN A 2 23.73 -9.42 -0.03
N TYR A 3 22.41 -9.64 -0.01
CA TYR A 3 21.43 -8.87 -0.78
C TYR A 3 20.62 -7.90 0.09
N GLY A 4 21.07 -7.69 1.33
CA GLY A 4 20.37 -6.92 2.35
C GLY A 4 20.13 -7.75 3.60
N GLU A 5 19.46 -7.18 4.59
CA GLU A 5 19.21 -7.78 5.89
C GLU A 5 17.79 -7.48 6.38
N LEU A 6 17.24 -8.36 7.20
CA LEU A 6 16.06 -8.09 8.00
C LEU A 6 16.50 -7.80 9.43
N ILE A 7 16.29 -6.58 9.90
CA ILE A 7 16.64 -6.13 11.24
C ILE A 7 15.43 -6.30 12.16
N PRO A 8 15.47 -7.18 13.18
CA PRO A 8 14.32 -7.41 14.05
C PRO A 8 13.99 -6.19 14.94
N ASP A 9 12.73 -5.75 14.94
CA ASP A 9 12.24 -4.60 15.73
C ASP A 9 12.24 -4.88 17.25
N GLY A 10 12.18 -6.16 17.64
CA GLY A 10 12.21 -6.60 19.04
C GLY A 10 13.60 -6.89 19.61
N GLY A 11 14.66 -6.57 18.86
CA GLY A 11 16.03 -6.96 19.16
C GLY A 11 16.40 -8.37 18.70
N GLY A 12 17.70 -8.67 18.71
CA GLY A 12 18.29 -9.89 18.15
C GLY A 12 19.26 -9.58 17.01
N ASP A 13 19.83 -10.63 16.42
CA ASP A 13 20.77 -10.50 15.32
C ASP A 13 20.03 -10.25 13.98
N PRO A 14 20.55 -9.36 13.12
CA PRO A 14 20.06 -9.20 11.75
C PRO A 14 20.08 -10.53 10.98
N ILE A 15 19.07 -10.74 10.14
CA ILE A 15 18.96 -11.94 9.30
C ILE A 15 19.44 -11.57 7.90
N PRO A 16 20.58 -12.11 7.43
CA PRO A 16 21.10 -11.79 6.10
C PRO A 16 20.26 -12.42 4.99
N LEU A 17 20.04 -11.66 3.92
CA LEU A 17 19.35 -12.11 2.71
C LEU A 17 20.39 -12.65 1.73
N LEU A 18 20.56 -13.97 1.71
CA LEU A 18 21.71 -14.62 1.04
C LEU A 18 21.45 -15.05 -0.41
N ARG A 19 20.22 -14.89 -0.92
CA ARG A 19 19.79 -15.28 -2.26
C ARG A 19 18.78 -14.26 -2.77
N GLU A 20 18.60 -14.21 -4.09
CA GLU A 20 17.60 -13.32 -4.73
C GLU A 20 16.16 -13.77 -4.53
N LYS A 21 15.95 -15.03 -4.13
CA LYS A 21 14.64 -15.63 -3.85
C LYS A 21 14.73 -16.48 -2.60
N LEU A 22 13.90 -16.16 -1.62
CA LEU A 22 13.92 -16.75 -0.28
C LEU A 22 12.50 -17.11 0.16
N ILE A 23 12.32 -18.32 0.68
CA ILE A 23 11.10 -18.73 1.37
C ILE A 23 11.30 -18.48 2.86
N VAL A 24 10.37 -17.72 3.45
CA VAL A 24 10.30 -17.49 4.89
C VAL A 24 9.18 -18.34 5.48
N GLY A 25 9.46 -19.07 6.56
CA GLY A 25 8.45 -19.91 7.19
C GLY A 25 8.93 -20.62 8.44
N ARG A 26 8.05 -21.45 9.02
CA ARG A 26 8.35 -22.20 10.24
C ARG A 26 9.06 -23.52 9.99
N ARG A 27 8.89 -24.10 8.79
CA ARG A 27 9.53 -25.39 8.45
C ARG A 27 11.02 -25.20 8.19
N GLU A 28 11.80 -26.21 8.53
CA GLU A 28 13.25 -26.24 8.32
C GLU A 28 13.67 -26.25 6.85
N SER A 29 12.73 -26.57 5.94
CA SER A 29 12.96 -26.49 4.50
C SER A 29 12.84 -25.07 3.93
N CYS A 30 12.64 -24.05 4.76
CA CYS A 30 12.61 -22.64 4.34
C CYS A 30 14.02 -22.06 4.38
N ASP A 31 14.31 -21.07 3.55
CA ASP A 31 15.60 -20.37 3.55
C ASP A 31 15.78 -19.52 4.81
N ILE A 32 14.69 -18.90 5.28
CA ILE A 32 14.65 -18.19 6.57
C ILE A 32 13.64 -18.89 7.48
N VAL A 33 14.14 -19.46 8.58
CA VAL A 33 13.35 -20.26 9.51
C VAL A 33 12.96 -19.43 10.74
N LEU A 34 11.69 -19.08 10.84
CA LEU A 34 11.11 -18.40 11.99
C LEU A 34 10.34 -19.41 12.85
N ARG A 35 10.97 -19.91 13.93
CA ARG A 35 10.45 -21.03 14.77
C ARG A 35 9.34 -20.62 15.74
N PHE A 36 8.35 -19.87 15.26
CA PHE A 36 7.22 -19.40 16.06
C PHE A 36 5.92 -20.09 15.67
N SER A 37 5.06 -20.38 16.65
CA SER A 37 3.79 -21.09 16.44
C SER A 37 2.81 -20.33 15.54
N ASN A 38 2.91 -19.00 15.51
CA ASN A 38 2.11 -18.09 14.69
C ASN A 38 2.63 -17.93 13.25
N ILE A 39 3.73 -18.59 12.87
CA ILE A 39 4.25 -18.59 11.50
C ILE A 39 3.78 -19.85 10.77
N SER A 40 3.21 -19.68 9.57
CA SER A 40 2.89 -20.78 8.65
C SER A 40 4.13 -21.60 8.24
N SER A 41 3.92 -22.86 7.86
CA SER A 41 4.99 -23.76 7.40
C SER A 41 5.87 -23.14 6.30
N LYS A 42 5.24 -22.57 5.27
CA LYS A 42 5.80 -21.61 4.31
C LYS A 42 4.88 -20.39 4.40
N HIS A 43 5.42 -19.24 4.78
CA HIS A 43 4.62 -18.07 5.14
C HIS A 43 4.56 -17.06 4.00
N CYS A 44 5.73 -16.65 3.54
CA CYS A 44 5.87 -15.71 2.45
C CYS A 44 7.14 -16.05 1.66
N GLN A 45 7.21 -15.46 0.48
CA GLN A 45 8.39 -15.46 -0.36
C GLN A 45 8.90 -14.03 -0.44
N LEU A 46 10.21 -13.86 -0.34
CA LEU A 46 10.92 -12.65 -0.73
C LEU A 46 11.57 -12.91 -2.08
N GLU A 47 11.46 -11.97 -3.02
CA GLU A 47 12.12 -12.04 -4.32
C GLU A 47 12.62 -10.66 -4.77
N ILE A 48 13.79 -10.60 -5.41
CA ILE A 48 14.30 -9.38 -6.02
C ILE A 48 13.72 -9.25 -7.44
N GLU A 49 13.16 -8.08 -7.74
CA GLU A 49 12.71 -7.70 -9.07
C GLU A 49 13.18 -6.27 -9.38
N SER A 50 13.93 -6.11 -10.48
CA SER A 50 14.46 -4.81 -10.92
C SER A 50 15.22 -4.05 -9.82
N GLY A 51 15.96 -4.78 -8.98
CA GLY A 51 16.75 -4.23 -7.87
C GLY A 51 15.96 -3.89 -6.60
N TYR A 52 14.68 -4.23 -6.52
CA TYR A 52 13.87 -4.05 -5.31
C TYR A 52 13.42 -5.39 -4.75
N TRP A 53 13.35 -5.47 -3.43
CA TRP A 53 12.73 -6.61 -2.77
C TRP A 53 11.21 -6.53 -2.91
N PHE A 54 10.58 -7.67 -3.17
CA PHE A 54 9.15 -7.86 -3.11
C PHE A 54 8.84 -8.97 -2.12
N VAL A 55 7.79 -8.77 -1.33
CA VAL A 55 7.20 -9.83 -0.52
C VAL A 55 5.93 -10.34 -1.20
N ARG A 56 5.73 -11.65 -1.14
CA ARG A 56 4.49 -12.32 -1.53
C ARG A 56 4.03 -13.24 -0.42
N ASP A 57 2.84 -13.00 0.13
CA ASP A 57 2.20 -13.91 1.07
C ASP A 57 1.83 -15.23 0.37
N LEU A 58 2.11 -16.37 1.01
CA LEU A 58 1.83 -17.70 0.47
C LEU A 58 0.56 -18.30 1.08
N ASN A 59 -0.51 -17.49 1.17
CA ASN A 59 -1.76 -17.80 1.84
C ASN A 59 -1.53 -18.17 3.32
N SER A 60 -0.75 -17.34 4.00
CA SER A 60 -0.42 -17.59 5.40
C SER A 60 -1.62 -17.33 6.31
N ARG A 61 -1.64 -18.00 7.48
CA ARG A 61 -2.77 -17.87 8.42
C ARG A 61 -2.88 -16.47 8.99
N ASN A 62 -1.74 -15.86 9.35
CA ASN A 62 -1.70 -14.57 10.05
C ASN A 62 -1.37 -13.41 9.11
N GLY A 63 -0.93 -13.69 7.88
CA GLY A 63 -0.64 -12.70 6.85
C GLY A 63 0.70 -12.02 6.98
N VAL A 64 1.02 -11.30 5.92
CA VAL A 64 2.13 -10.34 5.83
C VAL A 64 1.56 -8.92 5.86
N LYS A 65 2.28 -8.01 6.51
CA LYS A 65 2.01 -6.57 6.44
C LYS A 65 3.28 -5.81 6.05
N VAL A 66 3.11 -4.71 5.33
CA VAL A 66 4.17 -3.73 5.05
C VAL A 66 3.64 -2.39 5.54
N ASP A 67 4.40 -1.75 6.44
CA ASP A 67 4.04 -0.49 7.12
C ASP A 67 2.63 -0.54 7.75
N GLY A 68 2.32 -1.69 8.36
CA GLY A 68 1.04 -1.92 9.06
C GLY A 68 -0.12 -2.37 8.16
N THR A 69 -0.01 -2.24 6.84
CA THR A 69 -1.04 -2.64 5.88
C THR A 69 -0.86 -4.08 5.43
N ARG A 70 -1.92 -4.90 5.50
CA ARG A 70 -1.89 -6.31 5.05
C ARG A 70 -1.79 -6.38 3.53
N VAL A 71 -0.89 -7.22 3.02
CA VAL A 71 -0.60 -7.31 1.58
C VAL A 71 -0.58 -8.76 1.10
N GLN A 72 -0.99 -8.97 -0.15
CA GLN A 72 -0.76 -10.24 -0.85
C GLN A 72 0.60 -10.24 -1.53
N ARG A 73 0.94 -9.12 -2.19
CA ARG A 73 2.23 -8.85 -2.81
C ARG A 73 2.54 -7.37 -2.72
N LYS A 74 3.75 -6.99 -2.33
CA LYS A 74 4.16 -5.57 -2.26
C LYS A 74 5.68 -5.42 -2.39
N ARG A 75 6.11 -4.31 -2.98
CA ARG A 75 7.52 -3.88 -2.98
C ARG A 75 7.91 -3.46 -1.56
N LEU A 76 9.10 -3.85 -1.13
CA LEU A 76 9.66 -3.47 0.15
C LEU A 76 10.67 -2.37 -0.11
N ASP A 77 10.28 -1.12 0.14
CA ASP A 77 11.22 -0.01 0.04
C ASP A 77 12.26 -0.08 1.18
N PRO A 78 13.52 0.35 0.97
CA PRO A 78 14.52 0.37 2.02
C PRO A 78 14.03 1.12 3.26
N GLY A 79 14.24 0.55 4.45
CA GLY A 79 13.77 1.08 5.74
C GLY A 79 12.29 0.82 6.04
N CYS A 80 11.52 0.18 5.16
CA CYS A 80 10.12 -0.12 5.46
C CYS A 80 9.99 -1.23 6.52
N LYS A 81 8.83 -1.26 7.18
CA LYS A 81 8.53 -2.24 8.22
C LYS A 81 7.76 -3.43 7.65
N LEU A 82 8.45 -4.55 7.50
CA LEU A 82 7.87 -5.84 7.13
C LEU A 82 7.42 -6.59 8.38
N SER A 83 6.13 -6.90 8.49
CA SER A 83 5.58 -7.79 9.53
C SER A 83 5.17 -9.14 8.96
N ILE A 84 5.71 -10.22 9.54
CA ILE A 84 5.34 -11.60 9.25
C ILE A 84 4.63 -12.17 10.48
N ALA A 85 3.32 -12.36 10.39
CA ALA A 85 2.45 -12.55 11.55
C ALA A 85 2.61 -11.42 12.60
N LYS A 86 3.19 -11.73 13.77
CA LYS A 86 3.42 -10.77 14.87
C LYS A 86 4.88 -10.31 14.96
N HIS A 87 5.74 -10.77 14.06
CA HIS A 87 7.18 -10.49 14.09
C HIS A 87 7.48 -9.42 13.06
N ALA A 88 8.06 -8.31 13.49
CA ALA A 88 8.34 -7.16 12.64
C ALA A 88 9.85 -6.99 12.43
N TYR A 89 10.19 -6.58 11.21
CA TYR A 89 11.54 -6.37 10.75
C TYR A 89 11.58 -5.08 9.95
N GLU A 90 12.66 -4.32 10.11
CA GLU A 90 13.05 -3.30 9.13
C GLU A 90 13.86 -3.98 8.03
N ILE A 91 13.62 -3.63 6.77
CA ILE A 91 14.41 -4.14 5.65
C ILE A 91 15.53 -3.16 5.32
N ASP A 92 16.78 -3.63 5.38
CA ASP A 92 17.95 -2.83 5.04
C ASP A 92 18.62 -3.40 3.79
N TYR A 93 18.68 -2.60 2.72
CA TYR A 93 19.38 -2.93 1.49
C TYR A 93 19.55 -1.69 0.61
N SER A 94 20.48 -1.78 -0.35
CA SER A 94 20.71 -0.75 -1.36
C SER A 94 20.13 -1.19 -2.72
N PRO A 95 19.05 -0.56 -3.23
CA PRO A 95 18.49 -0.93 -4.53
C PRO A 95 19.50 -0.80 -5.67
N THR A 96 20.38 0.21 -5.63
CA THR A 96 21.41 0.42 -6.65
C THR A 96 22.43 -0.71 -6.67
N ASP A 97 22.79 -1.26 -5.51
CA ASP A 97 23.71 -2.40 -5.41
C ASP A 97 23.07 -3.68 -5.96
N LEU A 98 21.74 -3.74 -5.96
CA LEU A 98 20.93 -4.80 -6.56
C LEU A 98 20.58 -4.54 -8.03
N GLY A 99 21.17 -3.52 -8.66
CA GLY A 99 20.98 -3.23 -10.08
C GLY A 99 19.73 -2.41 -10.41
N ALA A 100 19.10 -1.76 -9.43
CA ALA A 100 18.03 -0.82 -9.71
C ALA A 100 18.53 0.35 -10.57
N SER A 101 17.80 0.64 -11.63
CA SER A 101 18.03 1.80 -12.51
C SER A 101 16.70 2.40 -12.93
N GLY A 102 16.65 3.73 -13.08
CA GLY A 102 15.43 4.45 -13.48
C GLY A 102 14.37 4.54 -12.38
N THR A 103 13.12 4.77 -12.78
CA THR A 103 11.99 4.91 -11.85
C THR A 103 11.66 3.56 -11.18
N PRO A 104 11.47 3.51 -9.85
CA PRO A 104 11.10 2.29 -9.15
C PRO A 104 9.85 1.63 -9.77
N PRO A 105 9.82 0.28 -9.92
CA PRO A 105 8.67 -0.40 -10.48
C PRO A 105 7.45 -0.16 -9.58
N PRO A 106 6.30 0.25 -10.13
CA PRO A 106 5.12 0.50 -9.32
C PRO A 106 4.65 -0.82 -8.69
N ASP A 107 4.24 -0.78 -7.43
CA ASP A 107 3.58 -1.92 -6.82
C ASP A 107 2.12 -2.01 -7.27
N GLU A 108 1.57 -3.24 -7.25
CA GLU A 108 0.23 -3.55 -7.78
C GLU A 108 -0.89 -2.78 -7.07
N GLU A 109 -0.70 -2.45 -5.79
CA GLU A 109 -1.64 -1.64 -5.00
C GLU A 109 -1.64 -0.18 -5.48
N THR A 110 -0.46 0.40 -5.68
CA THR A 110 -0.29 1.75 -6.25
C THR A 110 -0.88 1.86 -7.64
N ILE A 111 -0.66 0.89 -8.54
CA ILE A 111 -1.29 0.88 -9.87
C ILE A 111 -2.81 0.88 -9.73
N GLY A 112 -3.34 0.02 -8.86
CA GLY A 112 -4.78 -0.06 -8.62
C GLY A 112 -5.38 1.25 -8.08
N GLN A 113 -4.68 1.97 -7.21
CA GLN A 113 -5.13 3.27 -6.69
C GLN A 113 -5.11 4.36 -7.76
N VAL A 114 -4.01 4.47 -8.53
CA VAL A 114 -3.88 5.46 -9.61
C VAL A 114 -4.93 5.24 -10.70
N MET A 115 -5.20 3.97 -11.05
CA MET A 115 -6.23 3.62 -12.02
C MET A 115 -7.62 3.95 -11.51
N ARG A 116 -7.93 3.67 -10.23
CA ARG A 116 -9.22 4.07 -9.61
C ARG A 116 -9.41 5.58 -9.61
N HIS A 117 -8.39 6.35 -9.24
CA HIS A 117 -8.44 7.81 -9.26
C HIS A 117 -8.72 8.33 -10.67
N SER A 118 -7.98 7.83 -11.66
CA SER A 118 -8.15 8.23 -13.06
C SER A 118 -9.55 7.89 -13.62
N LEU A 119 -10.18 6.81 -13.15
CA LEU A 119 -11.56 6.45 -13.52
C LEU A 119 -12.58 7.38 -12.87
N LEU A 120 -12.39 7.74 -11.59
CA LEU A 120 -13.26 8.69 -10.88
C LEU A 120 -13.19 10.09 -11.48
N ASP A 121 -11.99 10.56 -11.82
CA ASP A 121 -11.74 11.86 -12.47
C ASP A 121 -12.48 11.94 -13.82
N ARG A 122 -12.33 10.91 -14.66
CA ARG A 122 -12.99 10.85 -15.98
C ARG A 122 -14.50 10.68 -15.88
N ALA A 123 -15.00 10.07 -14.81
CA ALA A 123 -16.42 9.96 -14.53
C ALA A 123 -17.03 11.25 -13.96
N GLY A 124 -16.21 12.27 -13.66
CA GLY A 124 -16.66 13.55 -13.08
C GLY A 124 -17.17 13.40 -11.64
N LEU A 125 -16.74 12.36 -10.93
CA LEU A 125 -17.22 12.03 -9.57
C LEU A 125 -16.32 12.57 -8.46
N ASP A 126 -15.34 13.42 -8.76
CA ASP A 126 -14.50 14.08 -7.75
C ASP A 126 -15.28 15.22 -7.07
N GLN A 127 -16.06 14.84 -6.07
CA GLN A 127 -16.77 15.78 -5.22
C GLN A 127 -15.80 16.32 -4.18
N ARG A 128 -15.23 17.50 -4.48
CA ARG A 128 -14.77 18.55 -3.56
C ARG A 128 -15.23 18.25 -2.12
N ASP A 129 -14.35 17.86 -1.17
CA ASP A 129 -14.59 17.98 0.29
C ASP A 129 -13.50 17.45 1.26
N ILE A 130 -12.29 17.00 0.87
CA ILE A 130 -11.31 16.47 1.87
C ILE A 130 -10.16 17.43 2.25
N LEU A 131 -9.92 18.52 1.51
CA LEU A 131 -8.84 19.47 1.84
C LEU A 131 -9.35 20.89 2.06
N ASN A 132 -10.15 21.12 3.10
CA ASN A 132 -10.12 22.44 3.73
C ASN A 132 -10.50 22.42 5.23
N PRO A 133 -9.52 22.33 6.15
CA PRO A 133 -9.78 22.56 7.58
C PRO A 133 -10.12 24.02 7.93
N TYR A 134 -9.93 24.98 7.01
CA TYR A 134 -10.13 26.42 7.22
C TYR A 134 -10.70 27.09 5.95
N GLY A 135 -11.97 26.85 5.63
CA GLY A 135 -12.64 27.40 4.46
C GLY A 135 -13.95 28.05 4.79
N VAL A 136 -13.99 29.39 4.72
CA VAL A 136 -15.23 30.17 4.79
C VAL A 136 -16.09 29.80 3.58
N GLY A 137 -17.26 29.22 3.84
CA GLY A 137 -18.18 28.76 2.80
C GLY A 137 -18.95 29.91 2.18
N ASP A 138 -18.73 30.17 0.89
CA ASP A 138 -19.67 30.89 0.05
C ASP A 138 -20.79 29.92 -0.39
N LYS A 139 -21.94 30.04 0.27
CA LYS A 139 -23.19 29.42 -0.19
C LYS A 139 -23.62 30.07 -1.50
N LYS A 140 -23.67 29.29 -2.58
CA LYS A 140 -24.60 29.57 -3.68
C LYS A 140 -25.38 28.31 -4.08
N ASP A 141 -26.66 28.39 -3.74
CA ASP A 141 -27.81 28.03 -4.56
C ASP A 141 -27.85 26.59 -5.11
N ARG A 142 -28.34 25.69 -4.26
CA ARG A 142 -29.09 24.51 -4.75
C ARG A 142 -30.57 24.75 -4.47
N TYR A 143 -31.38 24.59 -5.52
CA TYR A 143 -32.85 24.60 -5.43
C TYR A 143 -33.30 23.54 -4.42
N ASP A 144 -34.10 23.97 -3.45
CA ASP A 144 -34.69 23.11 -2.43
C ASP A 144 -36.10 22.74 -2.88
N ALA A 145 -36.32 21.45 -3.16
CA ALA A 145 -37.60 20.96 -3.68
C ALA A 145 -38.71 20.93 -2.62
N GLU A 146 -38.39 21.27 -1.36
CA GLU A 146 -39.33 21.29 -0.23
C GLU A 146 -39.69 22.73 0.24
N ASP A 147 -39.22 23.79 -0.44
CA ASP A 147 -39.54 25.19 -0.12
C ASP A 147 -40.72 25.72 -0.96
N ASP A 148 -41.93 25.62 -0.42
CA ASP A 148 -43.20 26.07 -1.04
C ASP A 148 -43.42 27.60 -1.00
N ARG A 149 -42.37 28.42 -0.90
CA ARG A 149 -42.52 29.87 -1.02
C ARG A 149 -42.85 30.29 -2.45
N ALA A 150 -44.05 30.85 -2.63
CA ALA A 150 -44.51 31.35 -3.93
C ALA A 150 -43.59 32.45 -4.49
N GLY A 151 -42.99 32.21 -5.66
CA GLY A 151 -42.23 33.21 -6.41
C GLY A 151 -40.93 32.76 -7.10
N GLN A 152 -40.54 31.48 -7.06
CA GLN A 152 -39.24 31.03 -7.59
C GLN A 152 -39.16 30.76 -9.10
N ILE A 153 -40.26 30.86 -9.86
CA ILE A 153 -40.23 30.67 -11.32
C ILE A 153 -40.43 32.01 -12.03
N GLU A 154 -39.37 32.53 -12.65
CA GLU A 154 -39.50 33.57 -13.67
C GLU A 154 -40.01 32.91 -14.97
N ASP A 155 -41.17 33.37 -15.44
CA ASP A 155 -41.74 32.93 -16.72
C ASP A 155 -40.92 33.53 -17.88
N PRO A 156 -40.27 32.71 -18.73
CA PRO A 156 -39.42 33.21 -19.81
C PRO A 156 -40.19 33.89 -20.95
N HIS A 157 -41.52 34.00 -20.89
CA HIS A 157 -42.36 34.65 -21.90
C HIS A 157 -43.26 35.77 -21.39
N LYS A 158 -42.81 36.54 -20.41
CA LYS A 158 -43.51 37.78 -20.04
C LYS A 158 -43.27 38.86 -21.13
N PRO A 159 -44.31 39.42 -21.78
CA PRO A 159 -44.11 40.53 -22.71
C PRO A 159 -43.70 41.79 -21.94
N VAL A 160 -42.82 42.57 -22.56
CA VAL A 160 -42.26 43.84 -22.04
C VAL A 160 -43.32 44.91 -21.79
#